data_AF-Q813A6-F1
#
_entry.id   AF-Q813A6-F1
#
_cell.length_a   1.000
_cell.length_b   1.000
_cell.length_c   1.000
_cell.angle_alpha   90.00
_cell.angle_beta   90.00
_cell.angle_gamma   90.00
#
_symmetry.space_group_name_H-M   'P 1'
#
loop_
_entity.id
_entity.type
_entity.pdbx_description
1 polymer ?
#
loop_
_entity_poly.entity_id
_entity_poly.type
_entity_poly.pdbx_seq_one_letter_code
_entity_poly.pdbx_strand_id
1 'polypeptide(L)'
;MFVLKNFKIVFSYFPIVLQYILNVALICLGVVLSVFLMKEVIQFMQELKLDGNESSYHLIDSIVVFFLYFEFIVMIIKYFQMNFHFPLRYFIYIGITAIVRLIIIDHDSPLDLLLYACAIFVLISALFIANSKMMRWDLE
;
A
#
# COMPACT_ATOMS: atom_id res chain seq x y z
N MET A 1 11.35 -23.00 -37.54
CA MET A 1 10.48 -23.61 -36.50
C MET A 1 11.21 -23.91 -35.19
N PHE A 2 12.46 -24.40 -35.20
CA PHE A 2 13.23 -24.71 -33.97
C PHE A 2 13.53 -23.49 -33.08
N VAL A 3 13.93 -22.35 -33.66
CA VAL A 3 14.25 -21.11 -32.91
C VAL A 3 13.04 -20.59 -32.12
N LEU A 4 11.85 -20.62 -32.71
CA LEU A 4 10.60 -20.22 -32.04
C LEU A 4 10.26 -21.11 -30.83
N LYS A 5 10.62 -22.40 -30.89
CA LYS A 5 10.40 -23.33 -29.78
C LYS A 5 11.31 -22.99 -28.59
N ASN A 6 12.60 -22.74 -28.84
CA ASN A 6 13.53 -22.28 -27.79
C ASN A 6 13.10 -20.94 -27.19
N PHE A 7 12.65 -19.99 -28.02
CA PHE A 7 12.21 -18.68 -27.53
C PHE A 7 11.00 -18.80 -26.59
N LYS A 8 10.00 -19.62 -26.95
CA LYS A 8 8.85 -19.89 -26.07
C LYS A 8 9.25 -20.56 -24.75
N ILE A 9 10.22 -21.46 -24.77
CA ILE A 9 10.72 -22.13 -23.56
C ILE A 9 11.37 -21.11 -22.61
N VAL A 10 12.30 -20.29 -23.13
CA VAL A 10 12.97 -19.25 -22.32
C VAL A 10 11.95 -18.25 -21.75
N PHE A 11 10.99 -17.81 -22.57
CA PHE A 11 9.94 -16.88 -22.16
C PHE A 11 9.01 -17.47 -21.09
N SER A 12 8.89 -18.80 -20.99
CA SER A 12 8.09 -19.45 -19.96
C SER A 12 8.77 -19.50 -18.59
N TYR A 13 10.11 -19.50 -18.52
CA TYR A 13 10.85 -19.50 -17.24
C TYR A 13 11.02 -18.09 -16.67
N PHE A 14 11.02 -17.07 -17.53
CA PHE A 14 11.29 -15.69 -17.14
C PHE A 14 10.34 -15.15 -16.05
N PRO A 15 9.00 -15.33 -16.11
CA PRO A 15 8.10 -14.89 -15.05
C PRO A 15 8.36 -15.56 -13.71
N ILE A 16 8.77 -16.84 -13.73
CA ILE A 16 9.06 -17.61 -12.51
C ILE A 16 10.27 -17.01 -11.80
N VAL A 17 11.34 -16.72 -12.55
CA VAL A 17 12.55 -16.08 -11.99
C VAL A 17 12.22 -14.71 -11.41
N LEU A 18 11.46 -13.88 -12.15
CA LEU A 18 11.02 -12.58 -11.66
C LEU A 18 10.17 -12.69 -10.39
N GLN A 19 9.29 -13.69 -10.32
CA GLN A 19 8.44 -13.93 -9.16
C GLN A 19 9.27 -14.26 -7.91
N TYR A 20 10.33 -15.06 -8.05
CA TYR A 20 11.26 -15.32 -6.94
C TYR A 20 12.00 -14.06 -6.51
N ILE A 21 12.51 -13.27 -7.45
CA ILE A 21 13.20 -11.99 -7.15
C ILE A 21 12.26 -11.04 -6.41
N LEU A 22 11.03 -10.90 -6.90
CA LEU A 22 9.99 -10.07 -6.29
C LEU A 22 9.69 -10.51 -4.86
N ASN A 23 9.51 -11.81 -4.61
CA ASN A 23 9.22 -12.34 -3.29
C ASN A 23 10.36 -12.06 -2.29
N VAL A 24 11.61 -12.26 -2.71
CA VAL A 24 12.78 -11.94 -1.87
C VAL A 24 12.83 -10.43 -1.56
N ALA A 25 12.60 -9.59 -2.56
CA ALA A 25 12.56 -8.15 -2.38
C ALA A 25 11.45 -7.71 -1.41
N LEU A 26 10.25 -8.28 -1.52
CA LEU A 26 9.12 -7.97 -0.63
C LEU A 26 9.35 -8.42 0.80
N ILE A 27 10.00 -9.57 1.02
CA ILE A 27 10.37 -10.03 2.38
C ILE A 27 11.38 -9.04 2.99
N CYS A 28 12.43 -8.69 2.24
CA CYS A 28 13.42 -7.72 2.69
C CYS A 28 12.77 -6.37 3.03
N LEU A 29 11.91 -5.88 2.13
CA LEU A 29 11.16 -4.65 2.32
C LEU A 29 10.27 -4.71 3.57
N GLY A 30 9.54 -5.79 3.78
CA GLY A 30 8.68 -5.97 4.96
C GLY A 30 9.47 -5.92 6.27
N VAL A 31 10.68 -6.51 6.30
CA VAL A 31 11.58 -6.42 7.46
C VAL A 31 12.06 -4.99 7.70
N VAL A 32 12.52 -4.29 6.64
CA VAL A 32 12.98 -2.89 6.75
C VAL A 32 11.87 -1.98 7.26
N LEU A 33 10.67 -2.08 6.67
CA LEU A 33 9.52 -1.30 7.09
C LEU A 33 9.12 -1.60 8.54
N SER A 34 9.19 -2.86 8.98
CA SER A 34 8.88 -3.21 10.38
C SER A 34 9.87 -2.57 11.36
N VAL A 35 11.16 -2.51 10.99
CA VAL A 35 12.16 -1.81 11.80
C VAL A 35 11.91 -0.30 11.83
N PHE A 36 11.56 0.30 10.68
CA PHE A 36 11.24 1.73 10.63
C PHE A 36 9.98 2.07 11.42
N LEU A 37 8.94 1.24 11.35
CA LEU A 37 7.74 1.37 12.18
C LEU A 37 8.09 1.37 13.68
N MET A 38 8.96 0.47 14.12
CA MET A 38 9.37 0.42 15.52
C MET A 38 10.17 1.66 15.94
N LYS A 39 11.04 2.16 15.06
CA LYS A 39 11.78 3.41 15.30
C LYS A 39 10.82 4.60 15.43
N GLU A 40 9.82 4.67 14.57
CA GLU A 40 8.79 5.71 14.60
C GLU A 40 8.05 5.73 15.94
N VAL A 41 7.68 4.55 16.46
CA VAL A 41 7.05 4.42 17.78
C VAL A 41 7.97 4.94 18.89
N ILE A 42 9.27 4.63 18.84
CA ILE A 42 10.23 5.10 19.85
C ILE A 42 10.38 6.62 19.78
N GLN A 43 10.47 7.19 18.59
CA GLN A 43 10.56 8.64 18.38
C GLN A 43 9.30 9.35 18.91
N PHE A 44 8.12 8.86 18.53
CA PHE A 44 6.84 9.37 19.02
C PHE A 44 6.77 9.35 20.57
N MET A 45 7.22 8.26 21.20
CA MET A 45 7.29 8.15 22.66
C MET A 45 8.30 9.12 23.31
N GLN A 46 9.33 9.56 22.60
CA GLN A 46 10.29 10.55 23.07
C GLN A 46 9.70 11.97 22.96
N GLU A 47 9.04 12.28 21.83
CA GLU A 47 8.39 13.56 21.58
C GLU A 47 7.28 13.84 22.61
N LEU A 48 6.50 12.82 22.98
CA LEU A 48 5.46 12.94 24.02
C LEU A 48 5.98 13.36 25.40
N LYS A 49 7.27 13.20 25.68
CA LYS A 49 7.87 13.59 26.98
C LYS A 49 8.36 15.04 26.99
N LEU A 50 8.40 15.71 25.83
CA LEU A 50 8.91 17.06 25.70
C LEU A 50 7.71 18.03 25.66
N ASP A 51 7.50 18.78 26.75
CA ASP A 51 6.36 19.70 26.97
C ASP A 51 6.41 21.01 26.13
N GLY A 52 6.74 20.94 24.84
CA GLY A 52 6.82 22.10 23.96
C GLY A 52 5.65 22.23 22.99
N ASN A 53 5.17 23.45 22.71
CA ASN A 53 4.09 23.69 21.73
C ASN A 53 4.48 23.25 20.29
N GLU A 54 5.78 23.32 19.96
CA GLU A 54 6.37 22.76 18.73
C GLU A 54 6.16 21.24 18.60
N SER A 55 5.86 20.52 19.70
CA SER A 55 5.67 19.07 19.66
C SER A 55 4.43 18.66 18.86
N SER A 56 3.39 19.49 18.80
CA SER A 56 2.10 19.07 18.21
C SER A 56 2.20 18.77 16.71
N TYR A 57 2.90 19.61 15.95
CA TYR A 57 3.11 19.38 14.51
C TYR A 57 3.98 18.15 14.26
N HIS A 58 5.06 18.00 15.01
CA HIS A 58 5.95 16.83 14.91
C HIS A 58 5.23 15.51 15.27
N LEU A 59 4.32 15.53 16.25
CA LEU A 59 3.52 14.36 16.62
C LEU A 59 2.57 13.94 15.49
N ILE A 60 1.93 14.91 14.82
CA ILE A 60 1.03 14.63 13.68
C ILE A 60 1.82 14.03 12.51
N ASP A 61 2.97 14.62 12.17
CA ASP A 61 3.85 14.10 11.12
C ASP A 61 4.28 12.66 11.42
N SER A 62 4.70 12.39 12.67
CA SER A 62 5.08 11.06 13.12
C SER A 62 3.93 10.05 13.00
N ILE A 63 2.70 10.46 13.32
CA ILE A 63 1.50 9.62 13.15
C ILE A 63 1.27 9.29 11.66
N VAL A 64 1.41 10.27 10.75
CA VAL A 64 1.27 10.04 9.31
C VAL A 64 2.29 9.01 8.83
N VAL A 65 3.56 9.18 9.22
CA VAL A 65 4.66 8.26 8.85
C VAL A 65 4.42 6.85 9.40
N PHE A 66 3.99 6.74 10.66
CA PHE A 66 3.65 5.46 11.28
C PHE A 66 2.58 4.72 10.45
N PHE A 67 1.49 5.40 10.11
CA PHE A 67 0.43 4.77 9.33
C PHE A 67 0.87 4.39 7.93
N LEU A 68 1.73 5.19 7.28
CA LEU A 68 2.29 4.86 5.98
C LEU A 68 3.06 3.53 6.02
N TYR A 69 3.96 3.36 6.99
CA TYR A 69 4.69 2.10 7.16
C TYR A 69 3.74 0.93 7.44
N PHE A 70 2.76 1.12 8.31
CA PHE A 70 1.75 0.12 8.60
C PHE A 70 0.99 -0.31 7.34
N GLU A 71 0.55 0.63 6.51
CA GLU A 71 -0.22 0.35 5.29
C GLU A 71 0.58 -0.46 4.27
N PHE A 72 1.84 -0.11 4.05
CA PHE A 72 2.71 -0.90 3.18
C PHE A 72 2.96 -2.31 3.72
N ILE A 73 3.17 -2.46 5.04
CA ILE A 73 3.32 -3.78 5.67
C ILE A 73 2.04 -4.61 5.47
N VAL A 74 0.85 -4.04 5.71
CA VAL A 74 -0.43 -4.73 5.48
C VAL A 74 -0.56 -5.18 4.02
N MET A 75 -0.14 -4.34 3.07
CA MET A 75 -0.16 -4.67 1.65
C MET A 75 0.76 -5.84 1.31
N ILE A 76 1.99 -5.86 1.87
CA ILE A 76 2.95 -6.96 1.70
C ILE A 76 2.37 -8.26 2.31
N ILE A 77 1.78 -8.20 3.50
CA ILE A 77 1.15 -9.36 4.13
C ILE A 77 0.01 -9.89 3.25
N LYS A 78 -0.86 -9.01 2.76
CA LYS A 78 -1.97 -9.38 1.88
C LYS A 78 -1.49 -9.98 0.56
N TYR A 79 -0.37 -9.50 0.02
CA TYR A 79 0.24 -10.08 -1.18
C TYR A 79 0.60 -11.56 -0.99
N PHE A 80 1.26 -11.92 0.12
CA PHE A 80 1.58 -13.32 0.42
C PHE A 80 0.33 -14.15 0.76
N GLN A 81 -0.65 -13.58 1.46
CA GLN A 81 -1.91 -14.25 1.78
C GLN A 81 -2.78 -14.53 0.55
N MET A 82 -2.67 -13.72 -0.52
CA MET A 82 -3.42 -13.87 -1.76
C MET A 82 -2.67 -14.72 -2.81
N ASN A 83 -1.89 -15.71 -2.37
CA ASN A 83 -1.13 -16.62 -3.23
C ASN A 83 -0.23 -15.86 -4.24
N PHE A 84 0.51 -14.85 -3.78
CA PHE A 84 1.41 -14.02 -4.61
C PHE A 84 0.71 -13.20 -5.72
N HIS A 85 -0.61 -13.11 -5.69
CA HIS A 85 -1.37 -12.23 -6.58
C HIS A 85 -1.51 -10.85 -5.95
N PHE A 86 -1.25 -9.80 -6.73
CA PHE A 86 -1.35 -8.43 -6.24
C PHE A 86 -2.80 -8.12 -5.78
N PRO A 87 -3.01 -7.72 -4.53
CA PRO A 87 -4.33 -7.65 -3.93
C PRO A 87 -5.04 -6.33 -4.27
N LEU A 88 -5.40 -6.12 -5.54
CA LEU A 88 -5.91 -4.83 -6.07
C LEU A 88 -7.06 -4.23 -5.24
N ARG A 89 -8.03 -5.05 -4.81
CA ARG A 89 -9.14 -4.56 -3.96
C ARG A 89 -8.61 -4.00 -2.64
N TYR A 90 -7.72 -4.74 -1.97
CA TYR A 90 -7.10 -4.30 -0.72
C TYR A 90 -6.21 -3.07 -0.93
N PHE A 91 -5.49 -3.01 -2.05
CA PHE A 91 -4.72 -1.82 -2.44
C PHE A 91 -5.61 -0.58 -2.55
N ILE A 92 -6.77 -0.70 -3.22
CA ILE A 92 -7.73 0.41 -3.34
C ILE A 92 -8.31 0.78 -1.98
N TYR A 93 -8.68 -0.19 -1.13
CA TYR A 93 -9.14 0.09 0.23
C TYR A 93 -8.10 0.87 1.05
N ILE A 94 -6.84 0.47 1.00
CA ILE A 94 -5.73 1.16 1.67
C ILE A 94 -5.58 2.59 1.11
N GLY A 95 -5.66 2.76 -0.21
CA GLY A 95 -5.62 4.08 -0.83
C GLY A 95 -6.76 5.00 -0.37
N ILE A 96 -7.98 4.47 -0.27
CA ILE A 96 -9.13 5.22 0.26
C ILE A 96 -8.85 5.64 1.70
N THR A 97 -8.38 4.73 2.56
CA THR A 97 -8.07 5.07 3.95
C THR A 97 -6.94 6.09 4.07
N ALA A 98 -5.96 6.06 3.18
CA ALA A 98 -4.87 7.05 3.14
C ALA A 98 -5.38 8.45 2.81
N ILE A 99 -6.24 8.59 1.79
CA ILE A 99 -6.83 9.90 1.43
C ILE A 99 -7.79 10.38 2.53
N VAL A 100 -8.60 9.50 3.11
CA VAL A 100 -9.47 9.85 4.24
C VAL A 100 -8.63 10.35 5.41
N ARG A 101 -7.50 9.69 5.72
CA ARG A 101 -6.60 10.15 6.79
C ARG A 101 -5.98 11.51 6.46
N LEU A 102 -5.57 11.72 5.21
CA LEU A 102 -5.03 13.00 4.75
C LEU A 102 -6.05 14.14 4.95
N ILE A 103 -7.31 13.92 4.56
CA ILE A 103 -8.40 14.89 4.78
C ILE A 103 -8.58 15.21 6.27
N ILE A 104 -8.49 14.23 7.17
CA ILE A 104 -8.67 14.48 8.61
C ILE A 104 -7.55 15.38 9.16
N ILE A 105 -6.33 15.22 8.64
CA ILE A 105 -5.14 15.89 9.16
C ILE A 105 -4.96 17.27 8.54
N ASP A 106 -5.16 17.40 7.23
CA ASP A 106 -4.92 18.62 6.46
C ASP A 106 -6.21 19.04 5.74
N HIS A 107 -7.01 19.89 6.39
CA HIS A 107 -8.33 20.33 5.92
C HIS A 107 -8.47 21.85 5.76
N ASP A 108 -7.35 22.57 5.62
CA ASP A 108 -7.33 24.04 5.63
C ASP A 108 -7.87 24.65 4.32
N SER A 109 -7.65 23.98 3.19
CA SER A 109 -8.02 24.48 1.85
C SER A 109 -9.29 23.80 1.32
N PRO A 110 -10.39 24.56 1.10
CA PRO A 110 -11.63 24.01 0.56
C PRO A 110 -11.48 23.36 -0.82
N LEU A 111 -10.56 23.86 -1.65
CA LEU A 111 -10.31 23.32 -2.99
C LEU A 111 -9.60 21.96 -2.93
N ASP A 112 -8.63 21.81 -2.04
CA ASP A 112 -7.91 20.53 -1.87
C ASP A 112 -8.85 19.46 -1.31
N LEU A 113 -9.71 19.82 -0.35
CA LEU A 113 -10.75 18.95 0.17
C LEU A 113 -11.70 18.45 -0.94
N LEU A 114 -12.09 19.34 -1.86
CA LEU A 114 -12.92 18.96 -3.02
C LEU A 114 -12.18 17.98 -3.95
N LEU A 115 -10.88 18.22 -4.21
CA LEU A 115 -10.06 17.32 -5.02
C LEU A 115 -9.88 15.95 -4.35
N TYR A 116 -9.66 15.91 -3.04
CA TYR A 116 -9.58 14.64 -2.29
C TYR A 116 -10.91 13.89 -2.28
N ALA A 117 -12.04 14.58 -2.16
CA ALA A 117 -13.37 13.97 -2.28
C ALA A 117 -13.58 13.36 -3.67
N CYS A 118 -13.17 14.07 -4.74
CA CYS A 118 -13.17 13.54 -6.10
C CYS A 118 -12.25 12.31 -6.25
N ALA A 119 -11.07 12.32 -5.65
CA ALA A 119 -10.15 11.19 -5.68
C ALA A 119 -10.74 9.96 -4.97
N ILE A 120 -11.37 10.14 -3.80
CA ILE A 120 -12.10 9.07 -3.11
C ILE A 120 -13.23 8.52 -3.98
N PHE A 121 -14.00 9.38 -4.65
CA PHE A 121 -15.06 8.95 -5.56
C PHE A 121 -14.52 8.09 -6.72
N VAL A 122 -13.38 8.47 -7.30
CA VAL A 122 -12.69 7.68 -8.34
C VAL A 122 -12.24 6.32 -7.79
N LEU A 123 -11.63 6.28 -6.60
CA LEU A 123 -11.20 5.02 -5.97
C LEU A 123 -12.37 4.11 -5.64
N ILE A 124 -13.48 4.64 -5.12
CA ILE A 124 -14.71 3.86 -4.86
C ILE A 124 -15.27 3.31 -6.16
N SER A 125 -15.26 4.09 -7.25
CA SER A 125 -15.68 3.63 -8.57
C SER A 125 -14.78 2.50 -9.09
N ALA A 126 -13.46 2.64 -8.95
CA ALA A 126 -12.50 1.59 -9.30
C ALA A 126 -12.72 0.31 -8.47
N LEU A 127 -13.01 0.46 -7.17
CA LEU A 127 -13.35 -0.65 -6.29
C LEU A 127 -14.63 -1.37 -6.72
N PHE A 128 -15.68 -0.61 -7.07
CA PHE A 128 -16.93 -1.17 -7.57
C PHE A 128 -16.73 -2.00 -8.85
N ILE A 129 -15.90 -1.51 -9.78
CA ILE A 129 -15.54 -2.23 -11.01
C ILE A 129 -14.72 -3.48 -10.69
N ALA A 130 -13.73 -3.37 -9.78
CA ALA A 130 -12.88 -4.49 -9.37
C ALA A 130 -13.67 -5.59 -8.64
N ASN A 131 -14.76 -5.23 -7.95
CA ASN A 131 -15.63 -6.18 -7.27
C ASN A 131 -16.67 -6.81 -8.21
N SER A 132 -17.25 -6.03 -9.14
CA SER A 132 -18.25 -6.54 -10.09
C SER A 132 -17.70 -7.55 -11.09
N LYS A 133 -16.43 -7.41 -11.51
CA LYS A 133 -15.79 -8.38 -12.42
C LYS A 133 -15.39 -9.71 -11.76
N MET A 134 -15.29 -9.77 -10.42
CA MET A 134 -14.79 -10.96 -9.72
C MET A 134 -15.85 -12.05 -9.52
N MET A 135 -17.13 -11.79 -9.80
CA MET A 135 -18.22 -12.76 -9.57
C MET A 135 -18.71 -13.48 -10.84
N ARG A 136 -17.96 -13.48 -11.95
CA ARG A 136 -18.47 -14.07 -13.20
C ARG A 136 -17.48 -14.81 -14.10
N TRP A 137 -16.31 -15.22 -13.61
CA TRP A 137 -15.39 -16.02 -14.46
C TRP A 137 -14.95 -17.34 -13.81
N ASP A 138 -15.58 -17.70 -12.71
CA ASP A 138 -15.39 -18.92 -11.94
C ASP A 138 -16.62 -19.86 -12.02
N LEU A 139 -17.57 -19.55 -12.91
CA LEU A 139 -18.71 -20.41 -13.26
C LEU A 139 -18.77 -20.81 -14.75
N GLU A 140 -17.67 -20.67 -15.50
CA GLU A 140 -17.50 -21.25 -16.85
C GLU A 140 -16.24 -22.11 -16.89
#